data_AF-A0A147BUW6-F1
#
_entry.id   AF-A0A147BUW6-F1
#
_cell.length_a   1.000
_cell.length_b   1.000
_cell.length_c   1.000
_cell.angle_alpha   90.00
_cell.angle_beta   90.00
_cell.angle_gamma   90.00
#
_symmetry.space_group_name_H-M   'P 1'
#
loop_
_entity.id
_entity.type
_entity.pdbx_description
1 polymer ?
#
loop_
_entity_poly.entity_id
_entity_poly.type
_entity_poly.pdbx_seq_one_letter_code
_entity_poly.pdbx_strand_id
1 'polypeptide(L)'
;FQCIQGLVLVLVVNVSGTCRKEHFAQRLGRDPDAWRILGNMTHQFFLAYYSKSSELGSKQMCLHTIRRDGKPTKPWTTTLVYGHTLDNRTLLSGIVVVGVNKTNQSFVFDDAFITTYKQEVKEWVYIDKFDISELIYTNFATCMLLYSDLLGYQVWVTGKNPTGNSGLPYLCTFLYEA
;
A
#
# COMPACT_ATOMS: atom_id res chain seq x y z
N PHE A 1 15.21 -38.72 -7.59
CA PHE A 1 16.08 -37.91 -8.47
C PHE A 1 15.85 -38.32 -9.91
N GLN A 2 15.12 -37.53 -10.73
CA GLN A 2 15.38 -37.29 -12.16
C GLN A 2 14.25 -36.45 -12.79
N CYS A 3 14.67 -35.56 -13.71
CA CYS A 3 13.84 -34.65 -14.51
C CYS A 3 14.50 -34.58 -15.93
N ILE A 4 13.93 -33.99 -16.99
CA ILE A 4 12.77 -33.10 -17.16
C ILE A 4 12.04 -33.51 -18.45
N GLN A 5 10.69 -33.55 -18.48
CA GLN A 5 9.84 -33.26 -19.65
C GLN A 5 8.35 -33.36 -19.25
N GLY A 6 7.44 -32.46 -19.64
CA GLY A 6 7.61 -31.32 -20.53
C GLY A 6 6.26 -30.86 -21.07
N LEU A 7 5.41 -30.30 -20.21
CA LEU A 7 4.13 -29.69 -20.61
C LEU A 7 3.70 -28.69 -19.54
N VAL A 8 3.96 -27.40 -19.78
CA VAL A 8 3.34 -26.32 -19.01
C VAL A 8 1.89 -26.22 -19.49
N LEU A 9 1.03 -27.04 -18.88
CA LEU A 9 -0.39 -26.78 -18.88
C LEU A 9 -0.62 -25.48 -18.10
N VAL A 10 -0.64 -24.37 -18.84
CA VAL A 10 -1.30 -23.14 -18.38
C VAL A 10 -2.77 -23.47 -18.29
N LEU A 11 -3.16 -24.08 -17.17
CA LEU A 11 -4.53 -24.06 -16.73
C LEU A 11 -4.86 -22.58 -16.54
N VAL A 12 -5.58 -22.01 -17.51
CA VAL A 12 -6.36 -20.80 -17.32
C VAL A 12 -7.47 -21.17 -16.36
N VAL A 13 -7.11 -21.36 -15.10
CA VAL A 13 -8.05 -21.36 -14.00
C VAL A 13 -8.60 -19.96 -14.03
N ASN A 14 -9.86 -19.84 -14.46
CA ASN A 14 -10.57 -18.57 -14.43
C ASN A 14 -10.90 -18.31 -12.96
N VAL A 15 -9.89 -17.84 -12.20
CA VAL A 15 -9.98 -17.57 -10.77
C VAL A 15 -10.82 -16.31 -10.59
N SER A 16 -12.15 -16.48 -10.68
CA SER A 16 -13.13 -15.48 -10.26
C SER A 16 -13.16 -15.30 -8.73
N GLY A 17 -12.34 -16.05 -8.00
CA GLY A 17 -12.04 -15.80 -6.60
C GLY A 17 -11.11 -14.60 -6.45
N THR A 18 -11.53 -13.60 -5.69
CA THR A 18 -10.66 -12.51 -5.21
C THR A 18 -9.34 -13.07 -4.65
N CYS A 19 -8.21 -12.46 -5.02
CA CYS A 19 -6.88 -12.90 -4.59
C CYS A 19 -6.74 -12.77 -3.06
N ARG A 20 -6.97 -13.87 -2.33
CA ARG A 20 -7.03 -13.89 -0.86
C ARG A 20 -5.65 -13.71 -0.26
N LYS A 21 -5.48 -12.66 0.56
CA LYS A 21 -4.25 -12.32 1.30
C LYS A 21 -3.71 -13.48 2.15
N GLU A 22 -4.58 -14.34 2.66
CA GLU A 22 -4.24 -15.56 3.39
C GLU A 22 -3.40 -16.54 2.55
N HIS A 23 -3.63 -16.64 1.25
CA HIS A 23 -2.83 -17.49 0.37
C HIS A 23 -1.41 -16.95 0.17
N PHE A 24 -1.23 -15.63 0.14
CA PHE A 24 0.09 -15.03 0.08
C PHE A 24 0.85 -15.23 1.40
N ALA A 25 0.20 -15.01 2.54
CA ALA A 25 0.79 -15.28 3.86
C ALA A 25 1.25 -16.74 4.00
N GLN A 26 0.36 -17.69 3.69
CA GLN A 26 0.64 -19.13 3.77
C GLN A 26 1.73 -19.61 2.79
N ARG A 27 1.69 -19.17 1.52
CA ARG A 27 2.61 -19.67 0.49
C ARG A 27 3.97 -18.96 0.47
N LEU A 28 4.02 -17.68 0.85
CA LEU A 28 5.26 -16.89 0.87
C LEU A 28 5.89 -16.82 2.27
N GLY A 29 5.22 -17.34 3.30
CA GLY A 29 5.69 -17.30 4.69
C GLY A 29 5.79 -15.87 5.24
N ARG A 30 4.83 -15.02 4.89
CA ARG A 30 4.83 -13.58 5.21
C ARG A 30 3.45 -13.12 5.65
N ASP A 31 3.17 -13.27 6.93
CA ASP A 31 1.98 -12.65 7.53
C ASP A 31 2.03 -11.12 7.39
N PRO A 32 0.88 -10.48 7.10
CA PRO A 32 0.78 -9.03 7.10
C PRO A 32 0.95 -8.49 8.52
N ASP A 33 1.74 -7.42 8.64
CA ASP A 33 1.99 -6.70 9.89
C ASP A 33 2.09 -5.19 9.56
N ALA A 34 0.93 -4.52 9.57
CA ALA A 34 0.81 -3.09 9.31
C ALA A 34 1.49 -2.27 10.41
N TRP A 35 1.54 -2.78 11.64
CA TRP A 35 2.17 -2.10 12.78
C TRP A 35 3.68 -1.97 12.62
N ARG A 36 4.35 -3.03 12.19
CA ARG A 36 5.78 -3.02 11.86
C ARG A 36 6.13 -2.03 10.74
N ILE A 37 5.25 -1.87 9.75
CA ILE A 37 5.44 -0.87 8.68
C ILE A 37 5.25 0.55 9.25
N LEU A 38 4.17 0.79 10.00
CA LEU A 38 3.85 2.12 10.53
C LEU A 38 4.91 2.62 11.51
N GLY A 39 5.41 1.74 12.39
CA GLY A 39 6.46 2.04 13.36
C GLY A 39 7.86 2.26 12.77
N ASN A 40 8.09 1.87 11.51
CA ASN A 40 9.37 2.07 10.82
C ASN A 40 9.48 3.50 10.28
N MET A 41 9.76 4.47 11.16
CA MET A 41 9.73 5.91 10.84
C MET A 41 10.77 6.39 9.81
N THR A 42 11.80 5.59 9.48
CA THR A 42 12.95 6.02 8.65
C THR A 42 12.75 5.83 7.15
N HIS A 43 11.75 5.05 6.71
CA HIS A 43 11.53 4.73 5.30
C HIS A 43 10.54 5.70 4.66
N GLN A 44 10.89 6.27 3.50
CA GLN A 44 9.90 6.93 2.65
C GLN A 44 9.31 5.89 1.69
N PHE A 45 7.98 5.89 1.54
CA PHE A 45 7.25 5.06 0.59
C PHE A 45 6.71 5.91 -0.55
N PHE A 46 6.80 5.40 -1.77
CA PHE A 46 6.33 6.02 -3.00
C PHE A 46 5.28 5.11 -3.63
N LEU A 47 4.15 5.67 -4.06
CA LEU A 47 3.13 4.94 -4.81
C LEU A 47 3.63 4.75 -6.26
N ALA A 48 3.89 3.50 -6.64
CA ALA A 48 4.38 3.15 -7.98
C ALA A 48 3.24 2.80 -8.95
N TYR A 49 2.26 2.03 -8.47
CA TYR A 49 1.11 1.56 -9.26
C TYR A 49 -0.18 1.62 -8.44
N TYR A 50 -1.31 1.88 -9.09
CA TYR A 50 -2.64 1.75 -8.51
C TYR A 50 -3.67 1.34 -9.57
N SER A 51 -4.65 0.51 -9.21
CA SER A 51 -5.54 -0.16 -10.18
C SER A 51 -6.88 0.54 -10.44
N LYS A 52 -7.36 1.41 -9.54
CA LYS A 52 -8.57 2.22 -9.75
C LYS A 52 -8.20 3.65 -10.08
N SER A 53 -8.52 4.11 -11.29
CA SER A 53 -8.49 5.52 -11.65
C SER A 53 -9.63 6.26 -10.94
N SER A 54 -9.39 6.69 -9.71
CA SER A 54 -10.25 7.67 -9.03
C SER A 54 -9.81 9.09 -9.37
N GLU A 55 -10.74 10.05 -9.30
CA GLU A 55 -10.39 11.47 -9.47
C GLU A 55 -9.33 11.95 -8.48
N LEU A 56 -9.23 11.30 -7.31
CA LEU A 56 -8.23 11.65 -6.30
C LEU A 56 -6.84 11.07 -6.67
N GLY A 57 -6.77 9.79 -7.05
CA GLY A 57 -5.51 9.16 -7.44
C GLY A 57 -4.89 9.77 -8.70
N SER A 58 -5.72 10.12 -9.69
CA SER A 58 -5.28 10.73 -10.95
C SER A 58 -4.77 12.17 -10.80
N LYS A 59 -5.23 12.92 -9.78
CA LYS A 59 -4.75 14.28 -9.46
C LYS A 59 -3.49 14.30 -8.57
N GLN A 60 -3.05 13.16 -8.04
CA GLN A 60 -1.93 13.05 -7.09
C GLN A 60 -0.75 12.30 -7.71
N MET A 61 -0.08 12.93 -8.68
CA MET A 61 1.12 12.38 -9.30
C MET A 61 2.27 12.29 -8.27
N CYS A 62 3.18 11.33 -8.44
CA CYS A 62 4.35 11.13 -7.57
C CYS A 62 4.03 11.05 -6.06
N LEU A 63 2.85 10.51 -5.69
CA LEU A 63 2.41 10.43 -4.29
C LEU A 63 3.43 9.65 -3.42
N HIS A 64 3.89 10.27 -2.33
CA HIS A 64 4.89 9.69 -1.44
C HIS A 64 4.76 10.16 0.00
N THR A 65 5.30 9.38 0.95
CA THR A 65 5.42 9.78 2.35
C THR A 65 6.68 10.63 2.55
N ILE A 66 6.56 11.79 3.21
CA ILE A 66 7.69 12.67 3.53
C ILE A 66 8.28 12.30 4.90
N ARG A 67 7.45 12.33 5.95
CA ARG A 67 7.82 12.02 7.33
C ARG A 67 6.63 11.49 8.13
N ARG A 68 6.91 10.82 9.24
CA ARG A 68 5.92 10.26 10.16
C ARG A 68 6.27 10.61 11.60
N ASP A 69 5.28 11.09 12.35
CA ASP A 69 5.41 11.45 13.76
C ASP A 69 4.49 10.56 14.61
N GLY A 70 5.08 9.79 15.52
CA GLY A 70 4.30 8.97 16.47
C GLY A 70 3.51 9.84 17.46
N LYS A 71 2.35 9.35 17.91
CA LYS A 71 1.52 10.03 18.92
C LYS A 71 1.65 9.36 20.28
N PRO A 72 2.31 9.98 21.30
CA PRO A 72 2.49 9.36 22.62
C PRO A 72 1.20 8.92 23.30
N THR A 73 0.10 9.63 23.06
CA THR A 73 -1.22 9.36 23.65
C THR A 73 -2.09 8.37 22.85
N LYS A 74 -1.68 7.99 21.64
CA LYS A 74 -2.39 7.05 20.75
C LYS A 74 -1.35 6.23 19.96
N PRO A 75 -0.62 5.30 20.61
CA PRO A 75 0.52 4.62 19.99
C PRO A 75 0.16 3.92 18.68
N TRP A 76 -1.03 3.30 18.58
CA TRP A 76 -1.56 2.67 17.36
C TRP A 76 -1.85 3.64 16.20
N THR A 77 -1.52 4.93 16.33
CA THR A 77 -1.68 5.96 15.29
C THR A 77 -0.43 6.82 15.13
N THR A 78 -0.26 7.32 13.91
CA THR A 78 0.87 8.16 13.49
C THR A 78 0.34 9.33 12.65
N THR A 79 0.88 10.52 12.85
CA THR A 79 0.70 11.63 11.91
C THR A 79 1.61 11.37 10.70
N LEU A 80 1.04 11.24 9.52
CA LEU A 80 1.78 11.08 8.27
C LEU A 80 1.72 12.39 7.47
N VAL A 81 2.88 12.92 7.12
CA VAL A 81 3.01 13.98 6.12
C VAL A 81 3.30 13.33 4.78
N TYR A 82 2.50 13.65 3.76
CA TYR A 82 2.65 13.14 2.40
C TYR A 82 2.90 14.28 1.41
N GLY A 83 3.56 13.97 0.30
CA GLY A 83 3.80 14.86 -0.84
C GLY A 83 3.25 14.28 -2.13
N HIS A 84 2.85 15.14 -3.06
CA HIS A 84 2.48 14.79 -4.43
C HIS A 84 2.72 15.98 -5.37
N THR A 85 2.74 15.76 -6.67
CA THR A 85 2.81 16.82 -7.68
C THR A 85 1.47 16.97 -8.41
N LEU A 86 1.07 18.20 -8.68
CA LEU A 86 -0.16 18.50 -9.43
C LEU A 86 0.07 18.48 -10.96
N ASP A 87 1.24 18.94 -11.39
CA ASP A 87 1.61 19.26 -12.78
C ASP A 87 3.06 18.82 -13.10
N ASN A 88 3.56 17.80 -12.38
CA ASN A 88 4.96 17.37 -12.36
C ASN A 88 6.00 18.42 -11.91
N ARG A 89 5.59 19.59 -11.41
CA ARG A 89 6.49 20.68 -10.98
C ARG A 89 6.17 21.21 -9.59
N THR A 90 4.90 21.45 -9.33
CA THR A 90 4.34 22.01 -8.10
C THR A 90 4.19 20.92 -7.07
N LEU A 91 5.12 20.86 -6.12
CA LEU A 91 5.04 19.97 -4.96
C LEU A 91 3.99 20.50 -3.98
N LEU A 92 2.94 19.72 -3.77
CA LEU A 92 1.94 19.91 -2.74
C LEU A 92 2.18 18.91 -1.60
N SER A 93 1.83 19.29 -0.38
CA SER A 93 1.91 18.40 0.78
C SER A 93 0.66 18.47 1.63
N GLY A 94 0.38 17.39 2.34
CA GLY A 94 -0.76 17.28 3.25
C GLY A 94 -0.42 16.47 4.48
N ILE A 95 -1.32 16.50 5.46
CA ILE A 95 -1.18 15.82 6.74
C ILE A 95 -2.41 14.94 6.95
N VAL A 96 -2.19 13.65 7.19
CA VAL A 96 -3.24 12.67 7.54
C VAL A 96 -2.89 11.96 8.84
N VAL A 97 -3.89 11.34 9.45
CA VAL A 97 -3.68 10.39 10.55
C VAL A 97 -3.83 8.99 9.98
N VAL A 98 -2.80 8.17 10.18
CA VAL A 98 -2.80 6.75 9.82
C VAL A 98 -2.77 5.93 11.10
N GLY A 99 -3.72 5.01 11.25
CA GLY A 99 -3.71 3.96 12.27
C GLY A 99 -3.56 2.58 11.66
N VAL A 100 -3.38 1.57 12.51
CA VAL A 100 -3.50 0.16 12.13
C VAL A 100 -4.88 -0.39 12.47
N ASN A 101 -5.29 -1.44 11.78
CA ASN A 101 -6.54 -2.14 12.03
C ASN A 101 -6.46 -3.63 11.64
N LYS A 102 -7.27 -4.44 12.32
CA LYS A 102 -7.43 -5.86 12.04
C LYS A 102 -8.72 -6.10 11.26
N THR A 103 -8.57 -6.47 10.00
CA THR A 103 -9.65 -6.78 9.06
C THR A 103 -9.88 -8.29 8.91
N ASN A 104 -8.85 -9.12 9.14
CA ASN A 104 -8.97 -10.58 9.17
C ASN A 104 -8.48 -11.14 10.52
N GLN A 105 -9.37 -11.89 11.20
CA GLN A 105 -9.08 -12.49 12.51
C GLN A 105 -8.09 -13.67 12.44
N SER A 106 -7.86 -14.24 11.25
CA SER A 106 -6.97 -15.38 11.06
C SER A 106 -5.48 -15.02 11.13
N PHE A 107 -5.12 -13.75 10.93
CA PHE A 107 -3.74 -13.28 11.09
C PHE A 107 -3.39 -13.02 12.55
N VAL A 108 -2.10 -13.09 12.86
CA VAL A 108 -1.59 -12.76 14.21
C VAL A 108 -1.68 -11.24 14.46
N PHE A 109 -1.20 -10.43 13.51
CA PHE A 109 -1.07 -8.98 13.63
C PHE A 109 -2.22 -8.21 12.94
N ASP A 110 -2.20 -6.88 13.08
CA ASP A 110 -3.05 -5.97 12.29
C ASP A 110 -2.62 -5.99 10.83
N ASP A 111 -3.60 -6.16 9.93
CA ASP A 111 -3.38 -6.42 8.51
C ASP A 111 -3.91 -5.32 7.59
N ALA A 112 -4.24 -4.14 8.13
CA ALA A 112 -4.66 -2.98 7.35
C ALA A 112 -4.21 -1.65 7.98
N PHE A 113 -4.15 -0.62 7.14
CA PHE A 113 -4.07 0.78 7.57
C PHE A 113 -5.44 1.44 7.51
N ILE A 114 -5.78 2.26 8.50
CA ILE A 114 -6.90 3.22 8.43
C ILE A 114 -6.31 4.61 8.23
N THR A 115 -6.64 5.26 7.11
CA THR A 115 -6.21 6.63 6.81
C THR A 115 -7.40 7.58 6.90
N THR A 116 -7.31 8.63 7.71
CA THR A 116 -8.32 9.70 7.78
C THR A 116 -7.92 10.87 6.88
N TYR A 117 -8.82 11.28 5.98
CA TYR A 117 -8.62 12.40 5.05
C TYR A 117 -9.83 13.34 5.03
N LYS A 118 -9.62 14.59 4.59
CA LYS A 118 -10.69 15.57 4.39
C LYS A 118 -11.21 15.46 2.96
N GLN A 119 -12.53 15.32 2.81
CA GLN A 119 -13.20 15.41 1.51
C GLN A 119 -14.08 16.67 1.48
N GLU A 120 -13.93 17.48 0.45
CA GLU A 120 -14.83 18.60 0.17
C GLU A 120 -16.19 18.08 -0.32
N VAL A 121 -17.28 18.53 0.28
CA VAL A 121 -18.66 18.15 -0.10
C VAL A 121 -19.49 19.32 -0.60
N LYS A 122 -19.09 20.55 -0.23
CA LYS A 122 -19.54 21.83 -0.77
C LYS A 122 -18.36 22.80 -0.64
N GLU A 123 -18.41 23.92 -1.36
CA GLU A 123 -17.35 24.94 -1.32
C GLU A 123 -16.95 25.29 0.13
N TRP A 124 -15.68 25.08 0.47
CA TRP A 124 -15.10 25.29 1.81
C TRP A 124 -15.65 24.40 2.95
N VAL A 125 -16.52 23.44 2.66
CA VAL A 125 -17.10 22.50 3.64
C VAL A 125 -16.46 21.12 3.47
N TYR A 126 -15.59 20.78 4.42
CA TYR A 126 -14.86 19.51 4.47
C TYR A 126 -15.43 18.59 5.55
N ILE A 127 -15.67 17.32 5.19
CA ILE A 127 -15.98 16.25 6.14
C ILE A 127 -14.80 15.29 6.28
N ASP A 128 -14.67 14.67 7.44
CA ASP A 128 -13.74 13.56 7.64
C ASP A 128 -14.26 12.30 6.95
N LYS A 129 -13.38 11.69 6.16
CA LYS A 129 -13.55 10.38 5.56
C LYS A 129 -12.42 9.46 6.03
N PHE A 130 -12.68 8.16 5.96
CA PHE A 130 -11.66 7.14 6.17
C PHE A 130 -11.56 6.24 4.94
N ASP A 131 -10.36 5.76 4.67
CA ASP A 131 -10.07 4.68 3.72
C ASP A 131 -9.37 3.55 4.48
N ILE A 132 -9.67 2.30 4.11
CA ILE A 132 -9.02 1.10 4.66
C ILE A 132 -8.15 0.52 3.57
N SER A 133 -6.83 0.51 3.79
CA SER A 133 -5.85 -0.11 2.91
C SER A 133 -5.38 -1.43 3.52
N GLU A 134 -5.93 -2.54 3.05
CA GLU A 134 -5.57 -3.89 3.46
C GLU A 134 -4.19 -4.28 2.91
N LEU A 135 -3.34 -4.85 3.77
CA LEU A 135 -2.01 -5.32 3.42
C LEU A 135 -2.09 -6.75 2.86
N ILE A 136 -1.89 -6.90 1.56
CA ILE A 136 -1.94 -8.20 0.87
C ILE A 136 -0.59 -8.90 0.96
N TYR A 137 0.50 -8.16 0.73
CA TYR A 137 1.86 -8.68 0.77
C TYR A 137 2.86 -7.58 1.14
N THR A 138 3.92 -7.95 1.85
CA THR A 138 5.13 -7.12 1.97
C THR A 138 6.36 -7.99 2.22
N ASN A 139 7.51 -7.48 1.80
CA ASN A 139 8.81 -8.00 2.24
C ASN A 139 9.42 -7.22 3.42
N PHE A 140 8.72 -6.19 3.91
CA PHE A 140 9.11 -5.19 4.94
C PHE A 140 10.33 -4.32 4.61
N ALA A 141 11.04 -4.58 3.51
CA ALA A 141 12.33 -3.97 3.21
C ALA A 141 12.29 -3.05 1.98
N THR A 142 11.53 -3.41 0.94
CA THR A 142 11.51 -2.67 -0.33
C THR A 142 10.13 -2.41 -0.91
N CYS A 143 9.11 -3.22 -0.61
CA CYS A 143 7.76 -2.98 -1.13
C CYS A 143 6.62 -3.55 -0.27
N MET A 144 5.42 -3.04 -0.52
CA MET A 144 4.15 -3.57 -0.06
C MET A 144 3.09 -3.47 -1.17
N LEU A 145 2.24 -4.50 -1.26
CA LEU A 145 1.03 -4.55 -2.08
C LEU A 145 -0.16 -4.37 -1.15
N LEU A 146 -0.96 -3.33 -1.40
CA LEU A 146 -2.18 -3.02 -0.65
C LEU A 146 -3.41 -3.14 -1.54
N TYR A 147 -4.60 -3.27 -0.95
CA TYR A 147 -5.88 -2.99 -1.62
C TYR A 147 -6.70 -1.99 -0.82
N SER A 148 -7.34 -1.03 -1.49
CA SER A 148 -8.36 -0.17 -0.89
C SER A 148 -9.53 0.10 -1.84
N ASP A 149 -10.64 0.61 -1.30
CA ASP A 149 -11.76 0.99 -2.15
C ASP A 149 -11.47 2.22 -3.00
N LEU A 150 -10.67 3.15 -2.49
CA LEU A 150 -10.31 4.43 -3.11
C LEU A 150 -9.31 4.34 -4.28
N LEU A 151 -8.33 3.43 -4.19
CA LEU A 151 -7.23 3.29 -5.17
C LEU A 151 -7.13 1.89 -5.79
N GLY A 152 -7.89 0.92 -5.28
CA GLY A 152 -7.80 -0.47 -5.71
C GLY A 152 -6.53 -1.14 -5.19
N TYR A 153 -6.01 -2.10 -5.96
CA TYR A 153 -4.67 -2.65 -5.70
C TYR A 153 -3.63 -1.54 -5.86
N GLN A 154 -2.63 -1.50 -4.99
CA GLN A 154 -1.59 -0.46 -4.96
C GLN A 154 -0.23 -1.08 -4.66
N VAL A 155 0.79 -0.70 -5.41
CA VAL A 155 2.18 -1.04 -5.09
C VAL A 155 2.88 0.18 -4.53
N TRP A 156 3.30 0.08 -3.28
CA TRP A 156 4.15 1.08 -2.62
C TRP A 156 5.57 0.55 -2.48
N VAL A 157 6.55 1.36 -2.85
CA VAL A 157 7.97 1.00 -2.81
C VAL A 157 8.75 1.91 -1.87
N THR A 158 9.72 1.38 -1.14
CA THR A 158 10.58 2.20 -0.28
C THR A 158 11.62 2.95 -1.13
N GLY A 159 11.88 4.22 -0.83
CA GLY A 159 12.97 4.96 -1.43
C GLY A 159 13.76 5.78 -0.40
N LYS A 160 15.06 5.93 -0.65
CA LYS A 160 15.85 7.07 -0.15
C LYS A 160 16.10 8.12 -1.25
N ASN A 161 16.07 7.68 -2.50
CA ASN A 161 16.01 8.48 -3.73
C ASN A 161 15.55 7.54 -4.85
N PRO A 162 14.34 7.69 -5.44
CA PRO A 162 13.86 6.82 -6.51
C PRO A 162 14.55 7.05 -7.88
N THR A 163 15.53 7.96 -7.94
CA THR A 163 16.30 8.33 -9.14
C THR A 163 17.52 7.44 -9.40
N GLY A 164 17.84 6.49 -8.50
CA GLY A 164 18.88 5.49 -8.73
C GLY A 164 18.32 4.21 -9.36
N ASN A 165 19.17 3.43 -10.03
CA ASN A 165 18.85 2.14 -10.71
C ASN A 165 18.38 1.00 -9.78
N SER A 166 17.86 1.29 -8.58
CA SER A 166 17.08 0.34 -7.79
C SER A 166 15.74 0.11 -8.49
N GLY A 167 15.71 -0.85 -9.41
CA GLY A 167 14.51 -1.25 -10.13
C GLY A 167 13.36 -1.64 -9.19
N LEU A 168 12.13 -1.49 -9.68
CA LEU A 168 10.93 -1.78 -8.89
C LEU A 168 10.97 -3.22 -8.36
N PRO A 169 10.67 -3.46 -7.07
CA PRO A 169 10.74 -4.80 -6.48
C PRO A 169 9.83 -5.80 -7.20
N TYR A 170 10.46 -6.69 -7.96
CA TYR A 170 9.81 -7.60 -8.92
C TYR A 170 8.60 -8.32 -8.35
N LEU A 171 8.69 -8.86 -7.13
CA LEU A 171 7.61 -9.64 -6.54
C LEU A 171 6.33 -8.81 -6.27
N CYS A 172 6.43 -7.57 -5.78
CA CYS A 172 5.22 -6.75 -5.59
C CYS A 172 4.61 -6.31 -6.92
N THR A 173 5.42 -6.15 -7.98
CA THR A 173 4.93 -5.82 -9.34
C THR A 173 4.24 -7.04 -9.95
N PHE A 174 4.88 -8.21 -9.90
CA PHE A 174 4.32 -9.47 -10.38
C PHE A 174 2.99 -9.82 -9.68
N LEU A 175 2.90 -9.61 -8.36
CA LEU A 175 1.66 -9.84 -7.61
C LEU A 175 0.56 -8.79 -7.85
N TYR A 176 0.88 -7.66 -8.47
CA TYR A 176 -0.08 -6.62 -8.88
C TYR A 176 -0.63 -6.88 -10.30
N GLU A 177 0.16 -7.51 -11.17
CA GLU A 177 -0.20 -7.84 -12.55
C GLU A 177 -0.90 -9.21 -12.72
N ALA A 178 -0.97 -10.01 -11.65
CA ALA A 178 -1.50 -11.39 -11.63
C ALA A 178 -2.99 -11.50 -11.29
#